data_AF-T0ZI89-F1
#
_entry.id   AF-T0ZI89-F1
#
_cell.length_a   1.000
_cell.length_b   1.000
_cell.length_c   1.000
_cell.angle_alpha   90.00
_cell.angle_beta   90.00
_cell.angle_gamma   90.00
#
_symmetry.space_group_name_H-M   'P 1'
#
loop_
_entity.id
_entity.type
_entity.pdbx_description
1 polymer ?
#
loop_
_entity_poly.entity_id
_entity_poly.type
_entity_poly.pdbx_seq_one_letter_code
_entity_poly.pdbx_strand_id
1 'polypeptide(L)' 'SYGQVRKATRERKSDHLDKLLAAHAISLEATLVTNNERDFAIYPTLTIENWVKH' A
#
# COMPACT_ATOMS: atom_id res chain seq x y z
N SER A 1 -20.02 -17.24 -5.32
CA SER A 1 -18.71 -16.84 -5.86
C SER A 1 -18.35 -15.45 -5.36
N TYR A 2 -17.59 -15.35 -4.27
CA TYR A 2 -17.18 -14.08 -3.64
C TYR A 2 -16.11 -13.29 -4.44
N GLY A 3 -15.51 -13.89 -5.48
CA GLY A 3 -14.34 -13.35 -6.17
C GLY A 3 -14.63 -12.20 -7.15
N GLN A 4 -15.81 -12.19 -7.79
CA GLN A 4 -16.12 -11.21 -8.85
C GLN A 4 -16.49 -9.82 -8.28
N VAL A 5 -17.13 -9.78 -7.11
CA VAL A 5 -17.52 -8.50 -6.46
C VAL A 5 -16.31 -7.81 -5.82
N ARG A 6 -15.35 -8.59 -5.28
CA ARG A 6 -14.13 -8.02 -4.65
C ARG A 6 -13.30 -7.22 -5.65
N LYS A 7 -13.20 -7.63 -6.91
CA LYS A 7 -12.28 -7.04 -7.89
C LYS A 7 -12.60 -5.57 -8.18
N ALA A 8 -13.87 -5.23 -8.42
CA ALA A 8 -14.30 -3.87 -8.75
C ALA A 8 -14.23 -2.90 -7.56
N THR A 9 -14.47 -3.38 -6.33
CA THR A 9 -14.32 -2.55 -5.12
C THR A 9 -12.90 -2.46 -4.59
N ARG A 10 -12.01 -3.40 -4.96
CA ARG A 10 -10.63 -3.43 -4.45
C ARG A 10 -9.82 -2.26 -4.98
N GLU A 11 -9.88 -1.97 -6.28
CA GLU A 11 -9.11 -0.86 -6.87
C GLU A 11 -9.49 0.49 -6.24
N ARG A 12 -10.80 0.82 -6.15
CA ARG A 12 -11.23 2.11 -5.58
C ARG A 12 -11.04 2.25 -4.06
N LYS A 13 -11.09 1.15 -3.29
CA LYS A 13 -10.82 1.19 -1.84
C LYS A 13 -9.34 1.15 -1.51
N SER A 14 -8.52 0.47 -2.32
CA SER A 14 -7.07 0.38 -2.08
C SER A 14 -6.46 1.77 -2.14
N ASP A 15 -6.74 2.56 -3.18
CA ASP A 15 -6.13 3.88 -3.38
C ASP A 15 -6.29 4.84 -2.18
N HIS A 16 -7.47 4.87 -1.53
CA HIS A 16 -7.68 5.72 -0.36
C HIS A 16 -6.96 5.19 0.89
N LEU A 17 -6.95 3.87 1.10
CA LEU A 17 -6.26 3.27 2.23
C LEU A 17 -4.74 3.36 2.06
N ASP A 18 -4.23 3.17 0.84
CA ASP A 18 -2.82 3.24 0.51
C ASP A 18 -2.28 4.66 0.74
N LYS A 19 -3.07 5.69 0.40
CA LYS A 19 -2.76 7.09 0.76
C LYS A 19 -2.66 7.31 2.27
N LEU A 20 -3.60 6.76 3.05
CA LEU A 20 -3.59 6.90 4.51
C LEU A 20 -2.42 6.16 5.16
N LEU A 21 -2.11 4.94 4.69
CA LEU A 21 -0.97 4.16 5.15
C LEU A 21 0.35 4.88 4.82
N ALA A 22 0.50 5.38 3.61
CA ALA A 22 1.68 6.15 3.20
C ALA A 22 1.83 7.43 4.03
N ALA A 23 0.75 8.21 4.19
CA ALA A 23 0.78 9.44 4.99
C ALA A 23 1.12 9.16 6.46
N HIS A 24 0.57 8.10 7.03
CA HIS A 24 0.86 7.70 8.41
C HIS A 24 2.33 7.29 8.59
N ALA A 25 2.86 6.44 7.71
CA ALA A 25 4.26 6.03 7.74
C ALA A 25 5.21 7.22 7.58
N ILE A 26 4.92 8.14 6.66
CA ILE A 26 5.69 9.38 6.48
C ILE A 26 5.64 10.25 7.75
N SER A 27 4.46 10.43 8.36
CA SER A 27 4.32 11.27 9.56
C SER A 27 5.10 10.74 10.77
N LEU A 28 5.37 9.44 10.80
CA LEU A 28 6.13 8.77 11.85
C LEU A 28 7.61 8.56 11.48
N GLU A 29 8.03 8.98 10.29
CA GLU A 29 9.35 8.65 9.73
C GLU A 29 9.65 7.13 9.77
N ALA A 30 8.60 6.32 9.56
CA ALA A 30 8.64 4.87 9.70
C ALA A 30 8.77 4.16 8.34
N THR A 31 9.36 2.96 8.34
CA THR A 31 9.40 2.07 7.19
C THR A 31 8.09 1.31 7.04
N LEU A 32 7.45 1.42 5.86
CA LEU A 32 6.26 0.64 5.53
C LEU A 32 6.67 -0.74 5.00
N VAL A 33 6.32 -1.79 5.75
CA VAL A 33 6.51 -3.17 5.30
C VAL A 33 5.33 -3.60 4.44
N THR A 34 5.56 -3.91 3.16
CA THR A 34 4.51 -4.36 2.23
C THR A 34 5.04 -5.30 1.15
N ASN A 35 4.20 -6.23 0.70
CA ASN A 35 4.48 -7.08 -0.45
C ASN A 35 4.06 -6.46 -1.80
N ASN A 36 3.42 -5.27 -1.75
CA ASN A 36 2.88 -4.58 -2.92
C ASN A 36 3.61 -3.25 -3.18
N GLU A 37 4.93 -3.32 -3.32
CA GLU A 37 5.80 -2.14 -3.49
C GLU A 37 5.36 -1.24 -4.66
N ARG A 38 4.75 -1.82 -5.71
CA ARG A 38 4.33 -1.08 -6.91
C ARG A 38 3.34 0.04 -6.58
N ASP A 39 2.38 -0.22 -5.71
CA ASP A 39 1.31 0.73 -5.39
C ASP A 39 1.81 1.85 -4.47
N PHE A 40 2.92 1.62 -3.77
CA PHE A 40 3.56 2.59 -2.87
C PHE A 40 4.77 3.31 -3.48
N ALA A 41 5.27 2.86 -4.63
CA ALA A 41 6.39 3.48 -5.35
C ALA A 41 6.10 4.92 -5.83
N ILE A 42 4.83 5.32 -5.88
CA ILE A 42 4.42 6.69 -6.25
C ILE A 42 4.65 7.72 -5.14
N TYR A 43 5.00 7.31 -3.92
CA TYR A 43 5.25 8.19 -2.78
C TYR A 43 6.76 8.37 -2.55
N PRO A 44 7.38 9.46 -3.06
CA PRO A 44 8.84 9.58 -3.13
C PRO A 44 9.56 9.67 -1.78
N THR A 45 8.86 10.07 -0.71
CA THR A 45 9.43 10.19 0.65
C THR A 45 9.13 8.98 1.54
N LEU A 46 8.47 7.95 1.01
CA LEU A 46 8.08 6.76 1.76
C LEU A 46 9.20 5.72 1.70
N THR A 47 9.68 5.27 2.86
CA THR A 47 10.62 4.14 2.93
C THR A 47 9.82 2.84 2.98
N ILE A 48 10.20 1.87 2.15
CA ILE A 48 9.45 0.61 1.97
C ILE A 48 10.39 -0.58 2.13
N GLU A 49 9.89 -1.66 2.73
CA GLU A 49 10.57 -2.95 2.80
C GLU A 49 9.63 -4.10 2.39
N ASN A 50 10.15 -5.08 1.67
CA ASN A 50 9.40 -6.28 1.28
C ASN A 50 10.06 -7.55 1.84
N TRP A 51 9.52 -8.04 2.94
CA TRP A 51 10.02 -9.24 3.63
C TRP A 51 9.82 -10.54 2.84
N VAL A 52 9.00 -10.56 1.78
CA VAL A 52 8.79 -11.77 0.96
C VAL A 52 9.90 -11.96 -0.08
N LYS A 53 10.71 -10.91 -0.33
CA LYS A 53 11.88 -11.00 -1.21
C LYS A 53 13.11 -11.59 -0.51
N HIS A 54 13.01 -11.90 0.78
CA HIS A 54 14.07 -12.48 1.62
C HIS A 54 13.84 -13.96 1.89
#